data_AF-A0A6A4VVM6-F1
#
_entry.id   AF-A0A6A4VVM6-F1
#
_cell.length_a   1.000
_cell.length_b   1.000
_cell.length_c   1.000
_cell.angle_alpha   90.00
_cell.angle_beta   90.00
_cell.angle_gamma   90.00
#
_symmetry.space_group_name_H-M   'P 1'
#
loop_
_entity.id
_entity.type
_entity.pdbx_description
1 polymer ?
#
loop_
_entity_poly.entity_id
_entity_poly.type
_entity_poly.pdbx_seq_one_letter_code
_entity_poly.pdbx_strand_id
1 'polypeptide(L)'
;MSSEIGCGGILIKDYQCLLRQYGLMGLEISSTRVEGFYCAAENVVYLHLRSSLDTAALCRLCRDMRETIDESGLLTVWSELRYSAARALLLLFSVSHLVVLHHPNHVFDLSYIPLFVAIDACRQRLLRPVSDTLRSVAGLPSGWVNHGRPCPPRVLFHFGSVPPAVARHRPRSGRPATEQLQHSLEDQIYRLLRKVRLITNAR
;
A
#
# COMPACT_ATOMS: atom_id res chain seq x y z
N MET A 1 -10.37 -32.30 28.37
CA MET A 1 -11.00 -32.24 27.04
C MET A 1 -11.20 -30.77 26.68
N SER A 2 -10.17 -30.14 26.15
CA SER A 2 -10.22 -28.76 25.65
C SER A 2 -9.66 -28.83 24.24
N SER A 3 -10.57 -28.82 23.27
CA SER A 3 -10.28 -28.95 21.85
C SER A 3 -9.59 -27.70 21.34
N GLU A 4 -8.34 -27.85 20.96
CA GLU A 4 -7.65 -26.99 20.01
C GLU A 4 -8.46 -26.97 18.70
N ILE A 5 -9.02 -25.82 18.37
CA ILE A 5 -9.49 -25.54 17.02
C ILE A 5 -8.42 -24.68 16.37
N GLY A 6 -7.58 -25.36 15.59
CA GLY A 6 -6.60 -24.73 14.72
C GLY A 6 -7.30 -23.88 13.66
N CYS A 7 -7.26 -22.56 13.84
CA CYS A 7 -7.35 -21.64 12.72
C CYS A 7 -5.92 -21.23 12.38
N GLY A 8 -5.43 -21.70 11.23
CA GLY A 8 -4.15 -21.34 10.64
C GLY A 8 -4.10 -19.87 10.23
N GLY A 9 -4.12 -18.97 11.22
CA GLY A 9 -3.71 -17.60 11.06
C GLY A 9 -2.20 -17.57 11.01
N ILE A 10 -1.65 -17.27 9.84
CA ILE A 10 -0.23 -16.96 9.64
C ILE A 10 0.13 -15.93 10.71
N LEU A 11 0.90 -16.35 11.70
CA LEU A 11 1.17 -15.54 12.88
C LEU A 11 2.05 -14.36 12.43
N ILE A 12 1.93 -13.23 13.12
CA ILE A 12 2.83 -12.05 12.97
C ILE A 12 4.33 -12.43 12.98
N LYS A 13 4.69 -13.58 13.57
CA LYS A 13 6.04 -14.16 13.58
C LYS A 13 6.52 -14.63 12.19
N ASP A 14 5.63 -15.14 11.34
CA ASP A 14 5.98 -15.62 10.00
C ASP A 14 6.37 -14.45 9.07
N TYR A 15 5.82 -13.26 9.33
CA TYR A 15 6.18 -12.03 8.64
C TYR A 15 7.59 -11.53 9.00
N GLN A 16 8.14 -11.87 10.17
CA GLN A 16 9.51 -11.45 10.54
C GLN A 16 10.57 -12.04 9.60
N CYS A 17 10.31 -13.22 9.01
CA CYS A 17 11.18 -13.84 8.00
C CYS A 17 11.18 -13.04 6.70
N LEU A 18 10.00 -12.68 6.19
CA LEU A 18 9.84 -11.79 5.04
C LEU A 18 10.53 -10.44 5.30
N LEU A 19 10.31 -9.83 6.47
CA LEU A 19 10.90 -8.55 6.82
C LEU A 19 12.44 -8.58 6.81
N ARG A 20 13.06 -9.67 7.31
CA ARG A 20 14.51 -9.89 7.23
C ARG A 20 15.00 -10.04 5.78
N GLN A 21 14.28 -10.78 4.95
CA GLN A 21 14.68 -11.06 3.56
C GLN A 21 14.51 -9.85 2.63
N TYR A 22 13.56 -8.95 2.91
CA TYR A 22 13.49 -7.64 2.26
C TYR A 22 14.62 -6.69 2.71
N GLY A 23 15.49 -7.08 3.65
CA GLY A 23 16.59 -6.26 4.17
C GLY A 23 16.16 -5.19 5.17
N LEU A 24 15.09 -5.39 5.96
CA LEU A 24 14.58 -4.36 6.91
C LEU A 24 15.41 -4.26 8.19
N MET A 25 16.46 -5.08 8.32
CA MET A 25 17.43 -5.02 9.41
C MET A 25 18.72 -4.40 8.87
N GLY A 26 18.77 -3.06 8.81
CA GLY A 26 19.96 -2.36 8.30
C GLY A 26 19.74 -0.92 7.88
N LEU A 27 19.03 -0.12 8.68
CA LEU A 27 19.20 1.32 8.91
C LEU A 27 18.07 1.76 9.86
N GLU A 28 18.39 2.02 11.13
CA GLU A 28 17.43 2.59 12.10
C GLU A 28 17.22 4.09 11.83
N ILE A 29 16.57 4.40 10.70
CA ILE A 29 15.96 5.71 10.42
C ILE A 29 14.47 5.53 10.06
N SER A 30 13.95 4.30 10.08
CA SER A 30 12.64 4.01 9.50
C SER A 30 11.48 4.27 10.48
N SER A 31 11.01 5.52 10.48
CA SER A 31 9.71 5.93 11.05
C SER A 31 8.49 5.33 10.34
N THR A 32 8.72 4.45 9.36
CA THR A 32 7.68 3.76 8.62
C THR A 32 7.24 2.53 9.41
N ARG A 33 5.94 2.44 9.69
CA ARG A 33 5.36 1.33 10.44
C ARG A 33 4.05 0.89 9.81
N VAL A 34 3.82 -0.43 9.78
CA VAL A 34 2.52 -1.02 9.47
C VAL A 34 1.85 -1.41 10.77
N GLU A 35 0.71 -0.80 11.07
CA GLU A 35 -0.12 -1.11 12.23
C GLU A 35 -1.24 -2.06 11.83
N GLY A 36 -1.48 -3.10 12.62
CA GLY A 36 -2.51 -4.11 12.34
C GLY A 36 -3.66 -4.05 13.36
N PHE A 37 -4.90 -4.15 12.88
CA PHE A 37 -6.10 -4.26 13.70
C PHE A 37 -7.02 -5.35 13.16
N TYR A 38 -7.41 -6.30 14.00
CA TYR A 38 -8.37 -7.34 13.62
C TYR A 38 -9.76 -6.99 14.15
N CYS A 39 -10.72 -6.78 13.24
CA CYS A 39 -12.13 -6.60 13.55
C CYS A 39 -12.83 -7.96 13.49
N ALA A 40 -13.08 -8.57 14.65
CA ALA A 40 -13.76 -9.86 14.74
C ALA A 40 -15.21 -9.82 14.22
N ALA A 41 -15.91 -8.69 14.40
CA ALA A 41 -17.29 -8.53 13.95
C ALA A 41 -17.43 -8.58 12.42
N GLU A 42 -16.46 -8.03 11.70
CA GLU A 42 -16.43 -8.01 10.24
C GLU A 42 -15.55 -9.14 9.65
N ASN A 43 -14.80 -9.83 10.51
CA ASN A 43 -13.75 -10.77 10.14
C ASN A 43 -12.72 -10.17 9.15
N VAL A 44 -12.29 -8.93 9.43
CA VAL A 44 -11.35 -8.17 8.59
C VAL A 44 -10.10 -7.81 9.37
N VAL A 45 -8.93 -8.00 8.76
CA VAL A 45 -7.66 -7.46 9.25
C VAL A 45 -7.35 -6.17 8.50
N TYR A 46 -7.31 -5.06 9.23
CA TYR A 46 -6.88 -3.77 8.72
C TYR A 46 -5.38 -3.60 8.93
N LEU A 47 -4.69 -3.19 7.87
CA LEU A 47 -3.27 -2.84 7.90
C LEU A 47 -3.13 -1.37 7.52
N HIS A 48 -2.64 -0.57 8.46
CA HIS A 48 -2.46 0.87 8.28
C HIS A 48 -0.97 1.22 8.14
N LEU A 49 -0.59 1.75 6.99
CA LEU A 49 0.78 2.23 6.75
C LEU A 49 0.94 3.66 7.25
N ARG A 50 1.73 3.85 8.31
CA ARG A 50 2.28 5.14 8.70
C ARG A 50 3.66 5.29 8.09
N SER A 51 3.88 6.34 7.30
CA SER A 51 5.14 6.60 6.62
C SER A 51 5.36 8.09 6.42
N SER A 52 6.51 8.46 5.86
CA SER A 52 6.83 9.82 5.41
C SER A 52 5.88 10.37 4.33
N LEU A 53 5.01 9.54 3.76
CA LEU A 53 3.97 9.98 2.82
C LEU A 53 2.80 10.69 3.53
N ASP A 54 2.66 10.53 4.85
CA ASP A 54 1.74 11.33 5.66
C ASP A 54 2.41 12.65 6.03
N THR A 55 1.77 13.78 5.69
CA THR A 55 2.25 15.12 6.01
C THR A 55 2.52 15.29 7.50
N ALA A 56 1.67 14.77 8.37
CA ALA A 56 1.86 14.90 9.82
C ALA A 56 3.10 14.13 10.30
N ALA A 57 3.33 12.93 9.75
CA ALA A 57 4.52 12.15 10.03
C ALA A 57 5.78 12.82 9.47
N LEU A 58 5.74 13.33 8.24
CA LEU A 58 6.87 14.04 7.63
C LEU A 58 7.26 15.29 8.44
N CYS A 59 6.28 16.09 8.89
CA CYS A 59 6.56 17.27 9.72
C CYS A 59 7.17 16.94 11.09
N ARG A 60 6.91 15.75 11.64
CA ARG A 60 7.60 15.28 12.85
C ARG A 60 9.04 14.88 12.50
N LEU A 61 9.21 14.08 11.45
CA LEU A 61 10.53 13.61 11.01
C LEU A 61 11.49 14.73 10.63
N CYS A 62 11.03 15.75 9.92
CA CYS A 62 11.85 16.90 9.59
C CYS A 62 12.33 17.67 10.82
N ARG A 63 11.57 17.64 11.93
CA ARG A 63 11.99 18.25 13.20
C ARG A 63 13.00 17.36 13.93
N ASP A 64 12.70 16.08 13.99
CA ASP A 64 13.51 15.10 14.75
C ASP A 64 14.84 14.79 14.06
N MET A 65 14.90 14.90 12.72
CA MET A 65 16.07 14.54 11.91
C MET A 65 16.87 15.74 11.42
N ARG A 66 16.71 16.92 12.04
CA ARG A 66 17.39 18.16 11.66
C ARG A 66 18.91 17.96 11.55
N GLU A 67 19.51 17.38 12.59
CA GLU A 67 20.95 17.11 12.67
C GLU A 67 21.39 16.09 11.61
N THR A 68 20.64 15.00 11.44
CA THR A 68 20.91 13.99 10.41
C THR A 68 20.83 14.53 8.99
N ILE A 69 19.91 15.47 8.72
CA ILE A 69 19.79 16.16 7.43
C ILE A 69 21.01 17.03 7.17
N ASP A 70 21.50 17.73 8.20
CA ASP A 70 22.68 18.59 8.11
C ASP A 70 23.96 17.77 7.87
N GLU A 71 24.07 16.57 8.48
CA GLU A 71 25.23 15.68 8.32
C GLU A 71 25.22 14.86 7.01
N SER A 72 24.10 14.21 6.70
CA SER A 72 24.00 13.22 5.60
C SER A 72 23.42 13.82 4.30
N GLY A 73 22.89 15.04 4.37
CA GLY A 73 22.20 15.72 3.29
C GLY A 73 20.74 15.31 3.13
N LEU A 74 19.89 16.30 2.82
CA LEU A 74 18.45 16.13 2.65
C LEU A 74 18.06 15.05 1.64
N LEU A 75 18.74 14.98 0.50
CA LEU A 75 18.40 14.05 -0.58
C LEU A 75 18.63 12.59 -0.17
N THR A 76 19.68 12.32 0.60
CA THR A 76 19.99 10.99 1.14
C THR A 76 18.88 10.55 2.08
N VAL A 77 18.57 11.39 3.07
CA VAL A 77 17.49 11.14 4.05
C VAL A 77 16.15 10.93 3.35
N TRP A 78 15.81 11.79 2.39
CA TRP A 78 14.57 11.70 1.64
C TRP A 78 14.47 10.41 0.81
N SER A 79 15.58 9.97 0.23
CA SER A 79 15.64 8.72 -0.54
C SER A 79 15.39 7.51 0.35
N GLU A 80 15.98 7.48 1.55
CA GLU A 80 15.76 6.43 2.55
C GLU A 80 14.30 6.39 3.03
N LEU A 81 13.71 7.55 3.32
CA LEU A 81 12.30 7.65 3.70
C LEU A 81 11.37 7.12 2.61
N ARG A 82 11.61 7.49 1.34
CA ARG A 82 10.84 6.99 0.19
C ARG A 82 11.04 5.49 -0.03
N TYR A 83 12.27 5.00 0.12
CA TYR A 83 12.60 3.58 -0.01
C TYR A 83 11.87 2.75 1.06
N SER A 84 11.90 3.21 2.31
CA SER A 84 11.19 2.59 3.42
C SER A 84 9.68 2.53 3.18
N ALA A 85 9.06 3.64 2.75
CA ALA A 85 7.64 3.70 2.42
C ALA A 85 7.27 2.75 1.25
N ALA A 86 8.07 2.72 0.18
CA ALA A 86 7.85 1.85 -0.97
C ALA A 86 7.89 0.36 -0.61
N ARG A 87 8.79 -0.04 0.30
CA ARG A 87 8.89 -1.43 0.78
C ARG A 87 7.70 -1.84 1.62
N ALA A 88 7.27 -0.97 2.54
CA ALA A 88 6.10 -1.23 3.34
C ALA A 88 4.83 -1.31 2.47
N LEU A 89 4.75 -0.47 1.43
CA LEU A 89 3.67 -0.55 0.44
C LEU A 89 3.73 -1.84 -0.39
N LEU A 90 4.92 -2.29 -0.81
CA LEU A 90 5.11 -3.59 -1.48
C LEU A 90 4.61 -4.75 -0.61
N LEU A 91 4.90 -4.72 0.70
CA LEU A 91 4.38 -5.70 1.66
C LEU A 91 2.84 -5.69 1.65
N LEU A 92 2.21 -4.52 1.77
CA LEU A 92 0.74 -4.39 1.73
C LEU A 92 0.15 -4.96 0.43
N PHE A 93 0.76 -4.67 -0.72
CA PHE A 93 0.34 -5.23 -2.01
C PHE A 93 0.52 -6.75 -2.13
N SER A 94 1.35 -7.36 -1.28
CA SER A 94 1.63 -8.79 -1.30
C SER A 94 0.73 -9.59 -0.35
N VAL A 95 0.09 -8.92 0.63
CA VAL A 95 -0.68 -9.62 1.68
C VAL A 95 -2.16 -9.22 1.72
N SER A 96 -2.54 -8.12 1.07
CA SER A 96 -3.91 -7.59 1.11
C SER A 96 -4.77 -8.07 -0.07
N HIS A 97 -6.09 -8.12 0.16
CA HIS A 97 -7.10 -8.30 -0.89
C HIS A 97 -7.57 -6.96 -1.46
N LEU A 98 -7.61 -5.93 -0.61
CA LEU A 98 -8.00 -4.56 -0.92
C LEU A 98 -6.92 -3.62 -0.38
N VAL A 99 -6.58 -2.59 -1.16
CA VAL A 99 -5.67 -1.52 -0.73
C VAL A 99 -6.39 -0.20 -0.96
N VAL A 100 -6.63 0.55 0.12
CA VAL A 100 -7.25 1.87 0.05
C VAL A 100 -6.16 2.94 0.11
N LEU A 101 -6.11 3.79 -0.91
CA LEU A 101 -5.20 4.93 -0.98
C LEU A 101 -5.98 6.21 -0.72
N HIS A 102 -5.67 6.85 0.40
CA HIS A 102 -6.25 8.12 0.76
C HIS A 102 -5.42 9.28 0.22
N HIS A 103 -6.06 10.20 -0.49
CA HIS A 103 -5.49 11.47 -0.90
C HIS A 103 -6.35 12.61 -0.34
N PRO A 104 -5.79 13.65 0.31
CA PRO A 104 -6.58 14.70 0.96
C PRO A 104 -7.39 15.55 -0.04
N ASN A 105 -6.90 15.67 -1.27
CA ASN A 105 -7.50 16.52 -2.30
C ASN A 105 -8.37 15.71 -3.26
N HIS A 106 -9.14 16.38 -4.12
CA HIS A 106 -10.00 15.78 -5.15
C HIS A 106 -9.29 15.48 -6.49
N VAL A 107 -7.95 15.57 -6.50
CA VAL A 107 -7.12 15.41 -7.70
C VAL A 107 -6.25 14.18 -7.52
N PHE A 108 -6.15 13.35 -8.55
CA PHE A 108 -5.27 12.20 -8.55
C PHE A 108 -3.80 12.64 -8.60
N ASP A 109 -3.00 12.13 -7.66
CA ASP A 109 -1.57 12.40 -7.62
C ASP A 109 -0.81 11.51 -8.62
N LEU A 110 -0.21 12.16 -9.63
CA LEU A 110 0.58 11.48 -10.65
C LEU A 110 1.88 10.87 -10.09
N SER A 111 2.34 11.27 -8.91
CA SER A 111 3.51 10.69 -8.24
C SER A 111 3.31 9.21 -7.90
N TYR A 112 2.07 8.73 -7.78
CA TYR A 112 1.75 7.32 -7.58
C TYR A 112 2.12 6.45 -8.79
N ILE A 113 2.11 7.00 -10.00
CA ILE A 113 2.38 6.24 -11.23
C ILE A 113 3.80 5.64 -11.22
N PRO A 114 4.88 6.43 -11.13
CA PRO A 114 6.24 5.87 -11.09
C PRO A 114 6.46 5.00 -9.85
N LEU A 115 5.80 5.30 -8.72
CA LEU A 115 5.86 4.48 -7.51
C LEU A 115 5.29 3.07 -7.74
N PHE A 116 4.09 2.96 -8.31
CA PHE A 116 3.48 1.66 -8.60
C PHE A 116 4.25 0.87 -9.67
N VAL A 117 4.80 1.55 -10.68
CA VAL A 117 5.67 0.91 -11.69
C VAL A 117 6.90 0.31 -11.01
N ALA A 118 7.55 1.06 -10.11
CA ALA A 118 8.69 0.56 -9.35
C ALA A 118 8.31 -0.61 -8.44
N ILE A 119 7.16 -0.54 -7.75
CA ILE A 119 6.66 -1.60 -6.88
C ILE A 119 6.36 -2.87 -7.67
N ASP A 120 5.70 -2.80 -8.82
CA ASP A 120 5.42 -4.00 -9.63
C ASP A 120 6.71 -4.61 -10.19
N ALA A 121 7.67 -3.79 -10.65
CA ALA A 121 8.98 -4.28 -11.08
C ALA A 121 9.73 -5.00 -9.94
N CYS A 122 9.72 -4.42 -8.72
CA CYS A 122 10.29 -5.06 -7.54
C CYS A 122 9.56 -6.36 -7.18
N ARG A 123 8.23 -6.38 -7.23
CA ARG A 123 7.42 -7.57 -6.96
C ARG A 123 7.77 -8.72 -7.92
N GLN A 124 7.90 -8.43 -9.22
CA GLN A 124 8.27 -9.45 -10.22
C GLN A 124 9.66 -10.03 -9.94
N ARG A 125 10.62 -9.19 -9.56
CA ARG A 125 11.98 -9.62 -9.18
C ARG A 125 12.00 -10.48 -7.91
N LEU A 126 11.15 -10.14 -6.95
CA LEU A 126 11.09 -10.80 -5.65
C LEU A 126 10.13 -12.00 -5.62
N LEU A 127 9.42 -12.28 -6.71
CA LEU A 127 8.45 -13.37 -6.77
C LEU A 127 9.08 -14.71 -6.39
N ARG A 128 10.19 -15.10 -7.03
CA ARG A 128 10.86 -16.39 -6.74
C ARG A 128 11.26 -16.52 -5.27
N PRO A 129 12.07 -15.62 -4.69
CA PRO A 129 12.45 -15.75 -3.28
C PRO A 129 11.27 -15.69 -2.33
N VAL A 130 10.23 -14.89 -2.62
CA VAL A 130 9.00 -14.87 -1.81
C VAL A 130 8.25 -16.21 -1.91
N SER A 131 8.08 -16.75 -3.11
CA SER A 131 7.46 -18.06 -3.33
C SER A 131 8.21 -19.18 -2.59
N ASP A 132 9.54 -19.18 -2.63
CA ASP A 132 10.37 -20.16 -1.92
C ASP A 132 10.15 -20.09 -0.41
N THR A 133 10.10 -18.87 0.15
CA THR A 133 9.79 -18.65 1.57
C THR A 133 8.36 -19.09 1.91
N LEU A 134 7.38 -18.79 1.06
CA LEU A 134 5.99 -19.21 1.28
C LEU A 134 5.82 -20.73 1.23
N ARG A 135 6.64 -21.48 0.48
CA ARG A 135 6.60 -22.96 0.50
C ARG A 135 6.94 -23.55 1.86
N SER A 136 7.70 -22.83 2.68
CA SER A 136 8.03 -23.28 4.04
C SER A 136 6.85 -23.15 5.02
N VAL A 137 5.82 -22.39 4.66
CA VAL A 137 4.64 -22.17 5.51
C VAL A 137 3.60 -23.27 5.24
N ALA A 138 3.34 -24.09 6.25
CA ALA A 138 2.37 -25.18 6.16
C ALA A 138 0.94 -24.65 5.96
N GLY A 139 0.16 -25.32 5.10
CA GLY A 139 -1.27 -25.05 4.90
C GLY A 139 -1.60 -23.90 3.93
N LEU A 140 -0.60 -23.31 3.26
CA LEU A 140 -0.85 -22.28 2.25
C LEU A 140 -1.40 -22.86 0.93
N PRO A 141 -2.39 -22.19 0.29
CA PRO A 141 -2.82 -22.56 -1.05
C PRO A 141 -1.67 -22.46 -2.07
N SER A 142 -1.58 -23.42 -2.99
CA SER A 142 -0.57 -23.40 -4.07
C SER A 142 -0.63 -22.13 -4.92
N GLY A 143 -1.84 -21.58 -5.12
CA GLY A 143 -2.04 -20.30 -5.78
C GLY A 143 -1.35 -19.13 -5.08
N TRP A 144 -1.33 -19.10 -3.74
CA TRP A 144 -0.64 -18.05 -2.98
C TRP A 144 0.87 -18.15 -3.17
N VAL A 145 1.40 -19.37 -3.05
CA VAL A 145 2.81 -19.66 -3.21
C VAL A 145 3.29 -19.26 -4.61
N ASN A 146 2.57 -19.68 -5.66
CA ASN A 146 2.97 -19.44 -7.05
C ASN A 146 2.95 -17.97 -7.45
N HIS A 147 2.06 -17.17 -6.86
CA HIS A 147 1.92 -15.74 -7.17
C HIS A 147 2.59 -14.82 -6.15
N GLY A 148 3.11 -15.37 -5.04
CA GLY A 148 3.71 -14.61 -3.95
C GLY A 148 2.70 -13.75 -3.16
N ARG A 149 1.39 -14.01 -3.30
CA ARG A 149 0.30 -13.22 -2.70
C ARG A 149 -1.05 -13.95 -2.72
N PRO A 150 -2.02 -13.57 -1.85
CA PRO A 150 -3.34 -14.17 -1.82
C PRO A 150 -4.14 -14.05 -3.11
N CYS A 151 -4.16 -12.84 -3.67
CA CYS A 151 -4.81 -12.49 -4.92
C CYS A 151 -4.16 -11.19 -5.45
N PRO A 152 -4.43 -10.79 -6.70
CA PRO A 152 -4.16 -9.43 -7.13
C PRO A 152 -5.05 -8.44 -6.33
N PRO A 153 -4.48 -7.56 -5.49
CA PRO A 153 -5.28 -6.65 -4.67
C PRO A 153 -6.04 -5.64 -5.53
N ARG A 154 -7.29 -5.33 -5.15
CA ARG A 154 -8.02 -4.22 -5.76
C ARG A 154 -7.64 -2.92 -5.06
N VAL A 155 -7.25 -1.93 -5.84
CA VAL A 155 -6.89 -0.61 -5.33
C VAL A 155 -8.10 0.30 -5.37
N LEU A 156 -8.46 0.88 -4.23
CA LEU A 156 -9.51 1.88 -4.10
C LEU A 156 -8.88 3.24 -3.82
N PHE A 157 -9.24 4.24 -4.60
CA PHE A 157 -8.81 5.62 -4.37
C PHE A 157 -9.88 6.37 -3.60
N HIS A 158 -9.52 6.89 -2.44
CA HIS A 158 -10.38 7.73 -1.62
C HIS A 158 -9.85 9.16 -1.62
N PHE A 159 -10.69 10.10 -2.04
CA PHE A 159 -10.37 11.53 -2.07
C PHE A 159 -11.08 12.25 -0.91
N GLY A 160 -10.32 12.94 -0.07
CA GLY A 160 -10.79 13.58 1.16
C GLY A 160 -11.58 14.88 0.96
N SER A 161 -11.69 15.37 -0.27
CA SER A 161 -12.45 16.57 -0.60
C SER A 161 -13.15 16.44 -1.95
N VAL A 162 -14.10 17.36 -2.19
CA VAL A 162 -14.83 17.52 -3.45
C VAL A 162 -14.51 18.92 -3.98
N PRO A 163 -14.35 19.12 -5.30
CA PRO A 163 -14.12 20.45 -5.86
C PRO A 163 -15.26 21.41 -5.46
N PRO A 164 -14.97 22.64 -5.01
CA PRO A 164 -16.00 23.59 -4.57
C PRO A 164 -17.07 23.87 -5.63
N ALA A 165 -16.68 23.85 -6.91
CA ALA A 165 -17.60 24.01 -8.04
C ALA A 165 -18.64 22.89 -8.12
N VAL A 166 -18.26 21.65 -7.82
CA VAL A 166 -19.16 20.48 -7.81
C VAL A 166 -20.01 20.48 -6.55
N ALA A 167 -19.43 20.83 -5.40
CA ALA A 167 -20.14 20.88 -4.12
C ALA A 167 -21.30 21.91 -4.12
N ARG A 168 -21.17 23.00 -4.87
CA ARG A 168 -22.19 24.06 -5.00
C ARG A 168 -23.24 23.75 -6.08
N HIS A 169 -23.00 22.76 -6.93
CA HIS A 169 -23.87 22.47 -8.08
C HIS A 169 -25.05 21.58 -7.67
N ARG A 170 -26.28 22.12 -7.71
CA ARG A 170 -27.49 21.30 -7.63
C ARG A 170 -27.78 20.68 -8.99
N PRO A 171 -27.71 19.35 -9.15
CA PRO A 171 -27.93 18.70 -10.44
C PRO A 171 -29.39 18.85 -10.88
N ARG A 172 -29.60 19.13 -12.18
CA ARG A 172 -30.95 19.19 -12.79
C ARG A 172 -31.54 17.80 -13.05
N SER A 173 -30.71 16.76 -13.05
CA SER A 173 -31.05 15.39 -13.49
C SER A 173 -31.25 14.37 -12.36
N GLY A 174 -31.44 14.82 -11.11
CA GLY A 174 -31.70 13.93 -9.96
C GLY A 174 -30.50 13.09 -9.48
N ARG A 175 -29.43 12.94 -10.28
CA ARG A 175 -28.19 12.28 -9.87
C ARG A 175 -27.22 13.27 -9.24
N PRO A 176 -26.59 12.96 -8.09
CA PRO A 176 -25.66 13.87 -7.43
C PRO A 176 -24.46 14.19 -8.34
N ALA A 177 -24.07 15.47 -8.43
CA ALA A 177 -22.96 15.91 -9.27
C ALA A 177 -21.62 15.23 -8.93
N THR A 178 -21.52 14.65 -7.73
CA THR A 178 -20.39 13.85 -7.27
C THR A 178 -20.24 12.51 -7.97
N GLU A 179 -21.33 11.88 -8.45
CA GLU A 179 -21.25 10.62 -9.21
C GLU A 179 -20.56 10.82 -10.56
N GLN A 180 -20.88 11.92 -11.25
CA GLN A 180 -20.22 12.24 -12.52
C GLN A 180 -18.72 12.49 -12.34
N LEU A 181 -18.36 13.16 -11.24
CA LEU A 181 -16.95 13.36 -10.87
C LEU A 181 -16.26 12.03 -10.57
N GLN A 182 -16.91 11.13 -9.81
CA GLN A 182 -16.37 9.81 -9.48
C GLN A 182 -16.09 9.01 -10.75
N HIS A 183 -17.05 8.92 -11.67
CA HIS A 183 -16.85 8.24 -12.95
C HIS A 183 -15.74 8.88 -13.80
N SER A 184 -15.68 10.21 -13.84
CA SER A 184 -14.62 10.91 -14.57
C SER A 184 -13.22 10.61 -13.98
N LEU A 185 -13.09 10.61 -12.65
CA LEU A 185 -11.83 10.29 -11.97
C LEU A 185 -11.44 8.82 -12.16
N GLU A 186 -12.39 7.91 -12.05
CA GLU A 186 -12.19 6.48 -12.30
C GLU A 186 -11.66 6.24 -13.72
N ASP A 187 -12.31 6.83 -14.73
CA ASP A 187 -11.89 6.76 -16.13
C ASP A 187 -10.47 7.32 -16.33
N GLN A 188 -10.15 8.46 -15.71
CA GLN A 188 -8.84 9.07 -15.80
C GLN A 188 -7.75 8.18 -15.20
N ILE A 189 -7.97 7.70 -13.97
CA ILE A 189 -7.06 6.78 -13.28
C ILE A 189 -6.87 5.51 -14.09
N TYR A 190 -7.97 4.92 -14.59
CA TYR A 190 -7.94 3.72 -15.41
C TYR A 190 -7.11 3.92 -16.67
N ARG A 191 -7.33 5.00 -17.42
CA ARG A 191 -6.56 5.33 -18.63
C ARG A 191 -5.08 5.52 -18.32
N LEU A 192 -4.75 6.21 -17.23
CA LEU A 192 -3.36 6.42 -16.80
C LEU A 192 -2.68 5.10 -16.46
N LEU A 193 -3.27 4.29 -15.57
CA LEU A 193 -2.71 3.01 -15.14
C LEU A 193 -2.61 2.00 -16.28
N ARG A 194 -3.57 2.00 -17.22
CA ARG A 194 -3.54 1.15 -18.41
C ARG A 194 -2.46 1.60 -19.39
N LYS A 195 -2.25 2.90 -19.57
CA LYS A 195 -1.19 3.46 -20.43
C LYS A 195 0.20 3.01 -19.98
N VAL A 196 0.45 2.94 -18.67
CA VAL A 196 1.72 2.47 -18.10
C VAL A 196 1.76 0.95 -17.85
N ARG A 197 0.74 0.20 -18.30
CA ARG A 197 0.63 -1.26 -18.17
C ARG A 197 0.60 -1.78 -16.72
N LEU A 198 0.19 -0.96 -15.77
CA LEU A 198 -0.07 -1.39 -14.39
C LEU A 198 -1.37 -2.17 -14.26
N ILE A 199 -2.35 -1.86 -15.11
CA ILE A 199 -3.57 -2.64 -15.28
C ILE A 199 -3.55 -3.23 -16.68
N THR A 200 -3.50 -4.56 -16.75
CA THR A 200 -3.59 -5.33 -17.99
C THR A 200 -4.82 -6.23 -17.91
N ASN A 201 -5.43 -6.52 -19.05
CA ASN A 201 -6.41 -7.60 -19.11
C ASN A 201 -5.61 -8.89 -18.89
N ALA A 202 -5.87 -9.58 -17.79
CA ALA A 202 -5.32 -10.92 -17.57
C ALA A 202 -5.69 -11.78 -18.79
N ARG A 203 -4.67 -12.30 -19.48
CA ARG A 203 -4.85 -13.29 -20.53
C ARG A 203 -4.91 -14.67 -19.93
#